data_AF-A0A0L8HRX4-F1
#
_entry.id   AF-A0A0L8HRX4-F1
#
_cell.length_a   1.000
_cell.length_b   1.000
_cell.length_c   1.000
_cell.angle_alpha   90.00
_cell.angle_beta   90.00
_cell.angle_gamma   90.00
#
_symmetry.space_group_name_H-M   'P 1'
#
loop_
_entity.id
_entity.type
_entity.pdbx_description
1 polymer ?
#
loop_
_entity_poly.entity_id
_entity_poly.type
_entity_poly.pdbx_seq_one_letter_code
_entity_poly.pdbx_strand_id
1 'polypeptide(L)'
;MATLIVAEGVLPMEEEGVRKGVPKGKPSFAQAVGGDSIEIKMSKESLYTYRKYVQKVDGETKLIPPPEAVNAIKEKNVVYKVFNIKEKKIAEARNELVELCLAPIWSKVIHVNRGTRSATIEVHFESAEVAKEVSTETLKTDLIMLLPTYMGKRTARVTVEDIPFRYDVMWAAAA
;
A
#
# COMPACT_ATOMS: atom_id res chain seq x y z
N MET A 1 11.90 -14.56 -29.08
CA MET A 1 10.85 -14.43 -28.06
C MET A 1 11.53 -14.60 -26.72
N ALA A 2 11.27 -13.72 -25.76
CA ALA A 2 11.89 -13.81 -24.43
C ALA A 2 10.76 -14.00 -23.42
N THR A 3 10.85 -15.08 -22.65
CA THR A 3 9.86 -15.45 -21.62
C THR A 3 10.41 -15.00 -20.28
N LEU A 4 9.68 -14.13 -19.58
CA LEU A 4 9.99 -13.73 -18.21
C LEU A 4 8.97 -14.42 -17.29
N ILE A 5 9.45 -15.14 -16.28
CA ILE A 5 8.60 -15.76 -15.26
C ILE A 5 8.71 -14.87 -14.03
N VAL A 6 7.61 -14.22 -13.64
CA VAL A 6 7.50 -13.42 -12.40
C VAL A 6 6.58 -14.16 -11.46
N ALA A 7 7.01 -14.35 -10.21
CA ALA A 7 6.21 -14.90 -9.13
C ALA A 7 5.67 -13.74 -8.29
N GLU A 8 4.37 -13.47 -8.39
CA GLU A 8 3.64 -12.61 -7.46
C GLU A 8 2.41 -13.37 -6.98
N GLY A 9 2.16 -13.35 -5.68
CA GLY A 9 1.00 -13.98 -5.07
C GLY A 9 -0.10 -12.97 -4.82
N VAL A 10 -1.25 -13.13 -5.51
CA VAL A 10 -2.58 -12.63 -5.10
C VAL A 10 -3.65 -13.57 -5.69
N LEU A 11 -4.68 -13.84 -4.88
CA LEU A 11 -5.79 -14.82 -5.01
C LEU A 11 -6.72 -14.67 -6.25
N PRO A 12 -7.52 -15.71 -6.59
CA PRO A 12 -8.00 -15.98 -7.95
C PRO A 12 -9.40 -15.43 -8.26
N MET A 13 -9.66 -15.16 -9.54
CA MET A 13 -11.01 -15.20 -10.12
C MET A 13 -10.98 -16.03 -11.41
N GLU A 14 -11.86 -17.02 -11.46
CA GLU A 14 -12.08 -17.95 -12.57
C GLU A 14 -12.81 -17.27 -13.73
N GLU A 15 -12.41 -17.52 -14.98
CA GLU A 15 -13.18 -18.38 -15.92
C GLU A 15 -12.51 -18.56 -17.30
N GLU A 16 -12.47 -19.84 -17.68
CA GLU A 16 -12.44 -20.54 -18.97
C GLU A 16 -11.79 -19.98 -20.26
N GLY A 17 -10.94 -20.82 -20.88
CA GLY A 17 -10.55 -20.65 -22.29
C GLY A 17 -9.51 -21.64 -22.84
N VAL A 18 -9.96 -22.86 -23.20
CA VAL A 18 -9.44 -23.76 -24.26
C VAL A 18 -7.99 -24.29 -24.17
N ARG A 19 -7.91 -25.61 -23.93
CA ARG A 19 -6.69 -26.45 -23.95
C ARG A 19 -6.13 -26.67 -25.36
N LYS A 20 -4.83 -26.46 -25.56
CA LYS A 20 -4.02 -27.21 -26.56
C LYS A 20 -2.69 -27.64 -25.93
N GLY A 21 -2.43 -28.94 -25.99
CA GLY A 21 -1.34 -29.62 -25.29
C GLY A 21 0.05 -29.23 -25.79
N VAL A 22 0.95 -28.98 -24.84
CA VAL A 22 2.39 -28.80 -25.04
C VAL A 22 3.12 -29.91 -24.26
N PRO A 23 4.24 -30.46 -24.75
CA PRO A 23 4.88 -31.65 -24.19
C PRO A 23 5.30 -31.46 -22.72
N LYS A 24 5.12 -32.51 -21.90
CA LYS A 24 5.53 -32.54 -20.48
C LYS A 24 7.05 -32.39 -20.35
N GLY A 25 7.52 -31.15 -20.24
CA GLY A 25 8.84 -30.82 -19.70
C GLY A 25 8.88 -31.05 -18.20
N LYS A 26 10.08 -31.27 -17.65
CA LYS A 26 10.30 -31.45 -16.20
C LYS A 26 9.63 -30.31 -15.41
N PRO A 27 8.96 -30.59 -14.29
CA PRO A 27 8.30 -29.55 -13.50
C PRO A 27 9.34 -28.50 -13.07
N SER A 28 9.04 -27.23 -13.31
CA SER A 28 9.92 -26.15 -12.85
C SER A 28 9.83 -26.06 -11.33
N PHE A 29 10.87 -25.52 -10.70
CA PHE A 29 10.89 -25.31 -9.25
C PHE A 29 9.63 -24.59 -8.76
N ALA A 30 9.13 -23.61 -9.52
CA ALA A 30 7.91 -22.86 -9.21
C ALA A 30 6.64 -23.75 -9.15
N GLN A 31 6.53 -24.76 -10.01
CA GLN A 31 5.43 -25.75 -9.94
C GLN A 31 5.56 -26.68 -8.74
N ALA A 32 6.78 -26.97 -8.28
CA ALA A 32 7.01 -27.80 -7.10
C ALA A 32 6.70 -27.06 -5.78
N VAL A 33 6.81 -25.73 -5.75
CA VAL A 33 6.43 -24.89 -4.59
C VAL A 33 5.00 -24.31 -4.67
N GLY A 34 4.21 -24.66 -5.68
CA GLY A 34 2.82 -24.20 -5.81
C GLY A 34 2.68 -22.71 -6.14
N GLY A 35 3.66 -22.12 -6.84
CA GLY A 35 3.58 -20.73 -7.29
C GLY A 35 2.74 -20.61 -8.57
N ASP A 36 1.79 -19.68 -8.57
CA ASP A 36 1.06 -19.30 -9.77
C ASP A 36 2.00 -18.58 -10.76
N SER A 37 1.93 -18.96 -12.04
CA SER A 37 2.71 -18.35 -13.11
C SER A 37 1.79 -17.63 -14.09
N ILE A 38 1.98 -16.32 -14.22
CA ILE A 38 1.24 -15.50 -15.19
C ILE A 38 2.12 -15.34 -16.44
N GLU A 39 1.67 -15.89 -17.58
CA GLU A 39 2.33 -15.65 -18.88
C GLU A 39 1.90 -14.30 -19.45
N ILE A 40 2.78 -13.31 -19.38
CA ILE A 40 2.53 -11.99 -19.95
C ILE A 40 3.12 -11.93 -21.36
N LYS A 41 2.27 -11.80 -22.38
CA LYS A 41 2.71 -11.54 -23.76
C LYS A 41 3.15 -10.09 -23.89
N MET A 42 4.46 -9.86 -23.95
CA MET A 42 5.04 -8.54 -24.17
C MET A 42 5.66 -8.40 -25.57
N SER A 43 5.50 -7.23 -26.18
CA SER A 43 6.17 -6.88 -27.45
C SER A 43 7.65 -6.57 -27.20
N LYS A 44 8.52 -6.77 -28.21
CA LYS A 44 9.96 -6.43 -28.09
C LYS A 44 10.18 -4.94 -27.73
N GLU A 45 9.35 -4.06 -28.26
CA GLU A 45 9.41 -2.62 -28.01
C GLU A 45 9.11 -2.29 -26.55
N SER A 46 8.10 -2.92 -25.95
CA SER A 46 7.79 -2.75 -24.53
C SER A 46 8.93 -3.21 -23.61
N LEU A 47 9.60 -4.32 -23.94
CA LEU A 47 10.77 -4.82 -23.20
C LEU A 47 11.93 -3.81 -23.16
N TYR A 48 12.17 -3.06 -24.23
CA TYR A 48 13.20 -2.01 -24.24
C TYR A 48 12.84 -0.83 -23.32
N THR A 49 11.55 -0.50 -23.21
CA THR A 49 11.07 0.54 -22.28
C THR A 49 11.33 0.13 -20.83
N TYR A 50 11.02 -1.12 -20.46
CA TYR A 50 11.21 -1.60 -19.09
C TYR A 50 12.67 -1.85 -18.70
N ARG A 51 13.55 -2.05 -19.68
CA ARG A 51 14.99 -2.21 -19.44
C ARG A 51 15.62 -0.99 -18.77
N LYS A 52 15.03 0.20 -18.93
CA LYS A 52 15.48 1.44 -18.26
C LYS A 52 15.28 1.40 -16.73
N TYR A 53 14.33 0.59 -16.25
CA TYR A 53 14.06 0.38 -14.83
C TYR A 53 14.91 -0.72 -14.21
N VAL A 54 15.74 -1.42 -15.00
CA VAL A 54 16.64 -2.47 -14.53
C VAL A 54 18.06 -1.92 -14.55
N GLN A 55 18.60 -1.57 -13.38
CA GLN A 55 19.96 -1.06 -13.26
C GLN A 55 20.85 -2.08 -12.54
N LYS A 56 22.07 -2.27 -13.04
CA LYS A 56 23.10 -2.99 -12.30
C LYS A 56 23.82 -2.00 -11.39
N VAL A 57 23.65 -2.16 -10.09
CA VAL A 57 24.33 -1.37 -9.06
C VAL A 57 25.13 -2.36 -8.22
N ASP A 58 26.46 -2.15 -8.16
CA ASP A 58 27.39 -2.96 -7.36
C ASP A 58 27.35 -4.49 -7.65
N GLY A 59 27.16 -4.87 -8.90
CA GLY A 59 27.09 -6.28 -9.32
C GLY A 59 25.71 -6.93 -9.13
N GLU A 60 24.78 -6.26 -8.46
CA GLU A 60 23.40 -6.71 -8.30
C GLU A 60 22.47 -6.02 -9.30
N THR A 61 21.49 -6.77 -9.82
CA THR A 61 20.48 -6.21 -10.72
C THR A 61 19.31 -5.72 -9.88
N LYS A 62 19.16 -4.40 -9.77
CA LYS A 62 18.08 -3.74 -9.01
C LYS A 62 17.01 -3.21 -9.96
N LEU A 63 15.76 -3.44 -9.59
CA LEU A 63 14.61 -2.81 -10.22
C LEU A 63 14.39 -1.45 -9.56
N ILE A 64 14.53 -0.38 -10.32
CA ILE A 64 14.20 0.98 -9.92
C ILE A 64 12.85 1.32 -10.53
N PRO A 65 11.75 1.23 -9.76
CA PRO A 65 10.43 1.57 -10.28
C PRO A 65 10.39 3.04 -10.71
N PRO A 66 9.57 3.37 -11.72
CA PRO A 66 9.36 4.75 -12.11
C PRO A 66 8.84 5.57 -10.91
N PRO A 67 9.28 6.83 -10.76
CA PRO A 67 8.91 7.66 -9.61
C PRO A 67 7.40 7.88 -9.51
N GLU A 68 6.70 7.92 -10.64
CA GLU A 68 5.23 8.00 -10.71
C GLU A 68 4.56 6.80 -10.01
N ALA A 69 5.06 5.58 -10.23
CA ALA A 69 4.53 4.39 -9.58
C ALA A 69 4.81 4.41 -8.07
N VAL A 70 6.00 4.87 -7.66
CA VAL A 70 6.35 5.01 -6.25
C VAL A 70 5.45 6.04 -5.55
N ASN A 71 5.17 7.16 -6.20
CA ASN A 71 4.30 8.19 -5.65
C ASN A 71 2.85 7.73 -5.59
N ALA A 72 2.35 7.05 -6.63
CA ALA A 72 1.01 6.47 -6.64
C ALA A 72 0.81 5.45 -5.50
N ILE A 73 1.84 4.66 -5.19
CA ILE A 73 1.80 3.75 -4.04
C ILE A 73 1.80 4.54 -2.73
N LYS A 74 2.67 5.54 -2.58
CA LYS A 74 2.74 6.37 -1.37
C LYS A 74 1.44 7.13 -1.09
N GLU A 75 0.75 7.60 -2.12
CA GLU A 75 -0.54 8.28 -2.03
C GLU A 75 -1.66 7.35 -1.57
N LYS A 76 -1.51 6.04 -1.73
CA LYS A 76 -2.50 5.05 -1.25
C LYS A 76 -2.19 4.54 0.15
N ASN A 77 -1.13 5.04 0.79
CA ASN A 77 -0.64 4.52 2.06
C ASN A 77 -0.77 5.55 3.18
N VAL A 78 -1.26 5.09 4.34
CA VAL A 78 -1.26 5.85 5.59
C VAL A 78 -0.42 5.13 6.62
N VAL A 79 0.51 5.85 7.24
CA VAL A 79 1.35 5.31 8.31
C VAL A 79 0.79 5.74 9.65
N TYR A 80 0.37 4.77 10.46
CA TYR A 80 -0.11 5.00 11.82
C TYR A 80 1.00 4.77 12.83
N LYS A 81 1.25 5.77 13.69
CA LYS A 81 2.07 5.60 14.89
C LYS A 81 1.18 5.16 16.05
N VAL A 82 1.55 4.08 16.69
CA VAL A 82 0.84 3.54 17.85
C VAL A 82 1.26 4.31 19.09
N PHE A 83 0.30 4.99 19.71
CA PHE A 83 0.47 5.71 20.96
C PHE A 83 -0.25 4.97 22.08
N ASN A 84 0.48 4.59 23.13
CA ASN A 84 -0.08 3.98 24.31
C ASN A 84 -0.64 5.08 25.23
N ILE A 85 -1.94 5.04 25.49
CA ILE A 85 -2.64 6.08 26.26
C ILE A 85 -2.22 6.05 27.73
N LYS A 86 -2.02 4.86 28.31
CA LYS A 86 -1.62 4.69 29.71
C LYS A 86 -0.21 5.17 29.96
N GLU A 87 0.71 4.83 29.07
CA GLU A 87 2.14 5.18 29.20
C GLU A 87 2.48 6.55 28.60
N LYS A 88 1.54 7.17 27.89
CA LYS A 88 1.71 8.46 27.18
C LYS A 88 2.92 8.51 26.25
N LYS A 89 3.28 7.37 25.63
CA LYS A 89 4.41 7.25 24.71
C LYS A 89 4.08 6.39 23.51
N ILE A 90 4.89 6.52 22.47
CA ILE A 90 4.85 5.62 21.31
C ILE A 90 5.38 4.26 21.76
N ALA A 91 4.57 3.22 21.57
CA ALA A 91 4.89 1.87 22.03
C ALA A 91 4.31 0.82 21.08
N GLU A 92 4.89 -0.35 21.08
CA GLU A 92 4.36 -1.49 20.34
C GLU A 92 3.03 -1.95 20.96
N ALA A 93 2.04 -2.26 20.10
CA ALA A 93 0.75 -2.80 20.53
C ALA A 93 0.62 -4.29 20.20
N ARG A 94 -0.31 -5.02 20.83
CA ARG A 94 -0.67 -6.37 20.36
C ARG A 94 -1.49 -6.28 19.08
N ASN A 95 -1.43 -7.31 18.23
CA ASN A 95 -2.19 -7.34 16.97
C ASN A 95 -3.69 -7.16 17.21
N GLU A 96 -4.23 -7.84 18.22
CA GLU A 96 -5.63 -7.74 18.64
C GLU A 96 -6.07 -6.29 18.87
N LEU A 97 -5.24 -5.47 19.53
CA LEU A 97 -5.56 -4.07 19.81
C LEU A 97 -5.51 -3.21 18.55
N VAL A 98 -4.58 -3.50 17.65
CA VAL A 98 -4.45 -2.81 16.36
C VAL A 98 -5.65 -3.11 15.48
N GLU A 99 -6.06 -4.37 15.39
CA GLU A 99 -7.25 -4.80 14.64
C GLU A 99 -8.52 -4.15 15.19
N LEU A 100 -8.68 -4.10 16.51
CA LEU A 100 -9.79 -3.38 17.16
C LEU A 100 -9.80 -1.89 16.81
N CYS A 101 -8.63 -1.24 16.75
CA CYS A 101 -8.54 0.15 16.32
C CYS A 101 -8.85 0.34 14.83
N LEU A 102 -8.46 -0.60 13.98
CA LEU A 102 -8.68 -0.54 12.53
C LEU A 102 -10.07 -1.03 12.11
N ALA A 103 -10.82 -1.69 13.00
CA ALA A 103 -12.16 -2.21 12.73
C ALA A 103 -13.11 -1.23 12.00
N PRO A 104 -13.16 0.07 12.35
CA PRO A 104 -14.04 1.03 11.67
C PRO A 104 -13.72 1.26 10.20
N ILE A 105 -12.45 1.05 9.81
CA ILE A 105 -11.96 1.30 8.44
C ILE A 105 -11.60 0.01 7.72
N TRP A 106 -11.80 -1.15 8.34
CA TRP A 106 -11.30 -2.44 7.83
C TRP A 106 -11.81 -2.77 6.43
N SER A 107 -13.05 -2.38 6.11
CA SER A 107 -13.65 -2.56 4.78
C SER A 107 -12.94 -1.78 3.66
N LYS A 108 -12.20 -0.73 4.01
CA LYS A 108 -11.45 0.13 3.08
C LYS A 108 -9.98 -0.31 2.93
N VAL A 109 -9.52 -1.23 3.78
CA VAL A 109 -8.10 -1.64 3.85
C VAL A 109 -7.85 -2.80 2.89
N ILE A 110 -6.85 -2.64 2.02
CA ILE A 110 -6.38 -3.73 1.14
C ILE A 110 -5.34 -4.57 1.87
N HIS A 111 -4.40 -3.90 2.53
CA HIS A 111 -3.26 -4.56 3.12
C HIS A 111 -2.72 -3.78 4.32
N VAL A 112 -2.22 -4.51 5.31
CA VAL A 112 -1.62 -3.94 6.51
C VAL A 112 -0.21 -4.51 6.66
N ASN A 113 0.76 -3.62 6.59
CA ASN A 113 2.16 -3.89 6.86
C ASN A 113 2.49 -3.43 8.28
N ARG A 114 3.11 -4.33 9.05
CA ARG A 114 3.52 -4.01 10.42
C ARG A 114 5.02 -4.20 10.57
N GLY A 115 5.71 -3.17 11.04
CA GLY A 115 7.12 -3.30 11.34
C GLY A 115 7.34 -4.12 12.60
N THR A 116 8.29 -5.05 12.54
CA THR A 116 8.57 -6.04 13.60
C THR A 116 9.11 -5.43 14.88
N ARG A 117 9.67 -4.21 14.82
CA ARG A 117 10.28 -3.47 15.93
C ARG A 117 9.84 -2.01 15.98
N SER A 118 8.84 -1.66 15.18
CA SER A 118 8.36 -0.29 15.09
C SER A 118 6.92 -0.25 15.57
N ALA A 119 6.63 0.73 16.41
CA ALA A 119 5.29 1.15 16.78
C ALA A 119 4.59 1.86 15.60
N THR A 120 4.83 1.38 14.38
CA THR A 120 4.30 1.90 13.12
C THR A 120 3.56 0.81 12.38
N ILE A 121 2.41 1.17 11.84
CA ILE A 121 1.57 0.31 11.03
C ILE A 121 1.36 1.06 9.72
N GLU A 122 1.68 0.43 8.61
CA GLU A 122 1.44 0.97 7.28
C GLU A 122 0.18 0.31 6.71
N VAL A 123 -0.81 1.13 6.40
CA VAL A 123 -2.11 0.66 5.90
C VAL A 123 -2.26 1.13 4.47
N HIS A 124 -2.51 0.18 3.57
CA HIS A 124 -2.71 0.41 2.15
C HIS A 124 -4.20 0.43 1.83
N PHE A 125 -4.63 1.42 1.07
CA PHE A 125 -6.01 1.63 0.63
C PHE A 125 -6.14 1.46 -0.88
N GLU A 126 -7.37 1.30 -1.35
CA GLU A 126 -7.68 1.17 -2.78
C GLU A 126 -7.36 2.42 -3.58
N SER A 127 -7.69 3.59 -3.03
CA SER A 127 -7.54 4.89 -3.66
C SER A 127 -6.86 5.90 -2.73
N ALA A 128 -6.22 6.91 -3.35
CA ALA A 128 -5.60 8.01 -2.64
C ALA A 128 -6.62 8.90 -1.92
N GLU A 129 -7.84 9.00 -2.45
CA GLU A 129 -8.94 9.74 -1.84
C GLU A 129 -9.35 9.14 -0.50
N VAL A 130 -9.49 7.81 -0.46
CA VAL A 130 -9.78 7.05 0.76
C VAL A 130 -8.65 7.20 1.77
N ALA A 131 -7.39 7.05 1.34
CA ALA A 131 -6.24 7.24 2.21
C ALA A 131 -6.22 8.65 2.83
N LYS A 132 -6.54 9.68 2.03
CA LYS A 132 -6.61 11.07 2.49
C LYS A 132 -7.73 11.27 3.51
N GLU A 133 -8.93 10.80 3.24
CA GLU A 133 -10.08 10.86 4.16
C GLU A 133 -9.72 10.23 5.52
N VAL A 134 -9.26 8.99 5.47
CA VAL A 134 -8.93 8.17 6.64
C VAL A 134 -7.72 8.70 7.40
N SER A 135 -6.81 9.43 6.74
CA SER A 135 -5.69 10.09 7.42
C SER A 135 -6.08 11.26 8.31
N THR A 136 -7.29 11.80 8.16
CA THR A 136 -7.76 12.92 9.00
C THR A 136 -8.36 12.44 10.32
N GLU A 137 -8.67 11.15 10.41
CA GLU A 137 -9.32 10.55 11.57
C GLU A 137 -8.30 9.84 12.45
N THR A 138 -8.34 10.16 13.74
CA THR A 138 -7.52 9.47 14.73
C THR A 138 -8.33 8.30 15.29
N LEU A 139 -7.85 7.07 15.05
CA LEU A 139 -8.50 5.87 15.54
C LEU A 139 -8.04 5.60 16.98
N LYS A 140 -8.95 5.32 17.89
CA LYS A 140 -8.63 5.12 19.31
C LYS A 140 -9.43 4.00 19.94
N THR A 141 -8.82 3.34 20.90
CA THR A 141 -9.42 2.45 21.89
C THR A 141 -9.05 2.95 23.29
N ASP A 142 -9.47 2.26 24.34
CA ASP A 142 -9.15 2.65 25.73
C ASP A 142 -7.65 2.51 26.08
N LEU A 143 -6.91 1.73 25.29
CA LEU A 143 -5.52 1.40 25.57
C LEU A 143 -4.55 2.09 24.61
N ILE A 144 -4.91 2.18 23.33
CA ILE A 144 -4.04 2.70 22.30
C ILE A 144 -4.77 3.68 21.38
N MET A 145 -3.99 4.55 20.76
CA MET A 145 -4.44 5.49 19.75
C MET A 145 -3.51 5.38 18.53
N LEU A 146 -4.10 5.30 17.35
CA LEU A 146 -3.38 5.27 16.08
C LEU A 146 -3.32 6.69 15.52
N LEU A 147 -2.11 7.25 15.47
CA LEU A 147 -1.85 8.60 14.96
C LEU A 147 -1.48 8.52 13.47
N PRO A 148 -2.38 8.94 12.56
CA PRO A 148 -2.11 8.88 11.12
C PRO A 148 -1.01 9.87 10.70
N THR A 149 -0.22 9.43 9.73
CA THR A 149 0.77 10.22 8.99
C THR A 149 0.59 9.87 7.51
N TYR A 150 0.22 10.86 6.70
CA TYR A 150 -0.01 10.70 5.28
C TYR A 150 1.07 11.43 4.48
N MET A 151 1.74 10.73 3.56
CA MET A 151 2.88 11.26 2.79
C MET A 151 3.98 11.91 3.66
N GLY A 152 4.22 11.35 4.85
CA GLY A 152 5.20 11.88 5.81
C GLY A 152 4.77 13.15 6.55
N LYS A 153 3.53 13.61 6.36
CA LYS A 153 2.95 14.77 7.02
C LYS A 153 1.82 14.34 7.95
N ARG A 154 1.67 15.04 9.08
CA ARG A 154 0.51 14.87 9.94
C ARG A 154 -0.63 15.68 9.35
N THR A 155 -1.68 15.01 8.89
CA THR A 155 -2.90 15.65 8.42
C THR A 155 -3.74 16.06 9.62
N ALA A 156 -4.21 17.30 9.64
CA ALA A 156 -5.11 17.82 10.66
C ALA A 156 -6.38 18.33 9.98
N ARG A 157 -7.53 18.03 10.57
CA ARG A 157 -8.81 18.60 10.15
C ARG A 157 -9.02 19.90 10.94
N VAL A 158 -9.14 21.01 10.23
CA VAL A 158 -9.48 22.31 10.82
C VAL A 158 -10.94 22.59 10.49
N THR A 159 -11.75 22.84 11.52
CA THR A 159 -13.12 23.32 11.36
C THR A 159 -13.11 24.82 11.59
N VAL A 160 -13.57 25.59 10.61
CA VAL A 160 -13.74 27.05 10.72
C VAL A 160 -15.23 27.31 10.88
N GLU A 161 -15.60 27.86 12.03
CA GLU A 161 -16.97 28.25 12.36
C GLU A 161 -17.16 29.76 12.13
N ASP A 162 -18.41 30.21 12.06
CA ASP A 162 -18.79 31.63 11.95
C ASP A 162 -18.24 32.39 10.72
N ILE A 163 -18.08 31.71 9.57
CA ILE A 163 -17.71 32.37 8.32
C ILE A 163 -18.85 33.30 7.88
N PRO A 164 -18.63 34.63 7.79
CA PRO A 164 -19.67 35.57 7.39
C PRO A 164 -20.17 35.26 5.97
N PHE A 165 -21.48 35.45 5.75
CA PHE A 165 -22.09 35.27 4.44
C PHE A 165 -21.36 36.12 3.39
N ARG A 166 -20.83 35.48 2.33
CA ARG A 166 -19.99 36.01 1.22
C ARG A 166 -18.47 35.98 1.40
N TYR A 167 -17.93 35.54 2.54
CA TYR A 167 -16.49 35.31 2.64
C TYR A 167 -16.10 34.02 1.90
N ASP A 168 -15.01 34.08 1.14
CA ASP A 168 -14.42 32.89 0.53
C ASP A 168 -13.73 32.05 1.61
N VAL A 169 -14.08 30.77 1.68
CA VAL A 169 -13.47 29.80 2.63
C VAL A 169 -11.96 29.71 2.40
N MET A 170 -11.48 29.96 1.17
CA MET A 170 -10.07 30.01 0.84
C MET A 170 -9.33 31.16 1.54
N TRP A 171 -10.00 32.25 1.89
CA TRP A 171 -9.39 33.36 2.64
C TRP A 171 -9.17 32.96 4.10
N ALA A 172 -10.10 32.20 4.68
CA ALA A 172 -9.94 31.65 6.03
C ALA A 172 -8.89 30.55 6.10
N ALA A 173 -8.75 29.75 5.04
CA ALA A 173 -7.73 28.69 4.96
C ALA A 173 -6.31 29.22 4.70
N ALA A 174 -6.16 30.45 4.20
CA ALA A 174 -4.88 31.07 3.90
C ALA A 174 -4.29 31.91 5.05
N ALA A 175 -5.08 32.18 6.10
CA ALA A 175 -4.65 32.90 7.30
C ALA A 175 -3.96 31.97 8.31
#